data_AF-A0A167AFH7-F1
#
_entry.id   AF-A0A167AFH7-F1
#
_cell.length_a   1.000
_cell.length_b   1.000
_cell.length_c   1.000
_cell.angle_alpha   90.00
_cell.angle_beta   90.00
_cell.angle_gamma   90.00
#
_symmetry.space_group_name_H-M   'P 1'
#
loop_
_entity.id
_entity.type
_entity.pdbx_description
1 polymer ?
#
loop_
_entity_poly.entity_id
_entity_poly.type
_entity_poly.pdbx_seq_one_letter_code
_entity_poly.pdbx_strand_id
1 'polypeptide(L)'
;MLKAFGVPTDFSIDNASYAQNLIKDLQVCSVQNSVISNLVIDTEARKAALTSTSDIVYKEGSDSHPIEFSWFLDFNEDGSKVKKVIEFCDKDTVLLMHARVEAGQPKEAK
;
A
#
# COMPACT_ATOMS: atom_id res chain seq x y z
N MET A 1 -0.50 18.70 0.66
CA MET A 1 -0.89 17.27 0.62
C MET A 1 -1.24 16.75 2.01
N LEU A 2 -0.31 16.64 2.97
CA LEU A 2 -0.58 16.16 4.34
C LEU A 2 -1.71 16.92 5.09
N LYS A 3 -1.72 18.25 5.01
CA LYS A 3 -2.81 19.08 5.56
C LYS A 3 -4.19 18.74 4.96
N ALA A 4 -4.26 18.33 3.70
CA ALA A 4 -5.50 17.92 3.04
C ALA A 4 -5.98 16.53 3.50
N PHE A 5 -5.08 15.73 4.08
CA PHE A 5 -5.39 14.46 4.73
C PHE A 5 -5.69 14.63 6.24
N GLY A 6 -5.67 15.86 6.77
CA GLY A 6 -5.94 16.12 8.19
C GLY A 6 -4.85 15.62 9.15
N VAL A 7 -3.68 15.26 8.65
CA VAL A 7 -2.55 14.75 9.46
C VAL A 7 -1.50 15.84 9.72
N PRO A 8 -0.70 15.71 10.79
CA PRO A 8 0.43 16.58 11.06
C PRO A 8 1.41 16.69 9.88
N THR A 9 2.09 17.82 9.74
CA THR A 9 3.03 18.06 8.63
C THR A 9 4.30 17.23 8.73
N ASP A 10 4.61 16.73 9.93
CA ASP A 10 5.71 15.85 10.29
C ASP A 10 5.25 14.40 10.49
N PHE A 11 4.04 14.06 10.04
CA PHE A 11 3.50 12.73 10.19
C PHE A 11 4.42 11.68 9.55
N SER A 12 4.79 10.69 10.35
CA SER A 12 5.56 9.52 9.93
C SER A 12 5.06 8.29 10.69
N ILE A 13 5.03 7.14 10.01
CA ILE A 13 4.73 5.85 10.62
C ILE A 13 6.04 5.06 10.63
N ASP A 14 6.45 4.53 11.78
CA ASP A 14 7.61 3.65 11.85
C ASP A 14 7.31 2.26 11.27
N ASN A 15 8.36 1.48 11.01
CA ASN A 15 8.21 0.16 10.38
C ASN A 15 7.35 -0.81 11.21
N ALA A 16 7.40 -0.70 12.55
CA ALA A 16 6.64 -1.58 13.44
C ALA A 16 5.14 -1.27 13.35
N SER A 17 4.77 0.01 13.41
CA SER A 17 3.40 0.50 13.28
C SER A 17 2.85 0.23 11.87
N TYR A 18 3.67 0.41 10.83
CA TYR A 18 3.31 0.05 9.46
C TYR A 18 2.97 -1.44 9.33
N ALA A 19 3.83 -2.32 9.87
CA ALA A 19 3.60 -3.75 9.83
C ALA A 19 2.32 -4.15 10.60
N GLN A 20 2.04 -3.51 11.73
CA GLN A 20 0.80 -3.73 12.47
C GLN A 20 -0.43 -3.32 11.68
N ASN A 21 -0.40 -2.16 11.01
CA ASN A 21 -1.50 -1.70 10.17
C ASN A 21 -1.73 -2.66 9.01
N LEU A 22 -0.67 -3.10 8.34
CA LEU A 22 -0.77 -4.09 7.27
C LEU A 22 -1.39 -5.41 7.75
N ILE A 23 -1.04 -5.88 8.96
CA ILE A 23 -1.66 -7.10 9.53
C ILE A 23 -3.17 -6.92 9.72
N LYS A 24 -3.63 -5.72 10.14
CA LYS A 24 -5.06 -5.42 10.29
C LYS A 24 -5.76 -5.42 8.93
N ASP A 25 -5.19 -4.76 7.94
CA ASP A 25 -5.72 -4.72 6.57
C ASP A 25 -5.85 -6.14 6.00
N LEU A 26 -4.82 -6.97 6.20
CA LEU A 26 -4.79 -8.37 5.77
C LEU A 26 -5.81 -9.27 6.47
N GLN A 27 -6.44 -8.85 7.58
CA GLN A 27 -7.57 -9.60 8.14
C GLN A 27 -8.83 -9.43 7.31
N VAL A 28 -8.99 -8.28 6.66
CA VAL A 28 -10.24 -7.87 5.99
C VAL A 28 -10.15 -8.06 4.47
N CYS A 29 -9.00 -7.77 3.87
CA CYS A 29 -8.80 -7.87 2.42
C CYS A 29 -7.46 -8.49 2.05
N SER A 30 -7.31 -8.78 0.76
CA SER A 30 -6.06 -9.21 0.14
C SER A 30 -5.88 -8.49 -1.19
N VAL A 31 -4.62 -8.31 -1.62
CA VAL A 31 -4.31 -7.77 -2.95
C VAL A 31 -4.04 -8.95 -3.89
N GLN A 32 -4.80 -9.04 -4.98
CA GLN A 32 -4.74 -10.14 -5.95
C GLN A 32 -4.59 -9.60 -7.38
N ASN A 33 -4.30 -10.51 -8.32
CA ASN A 33 -4.25 -10.24 -9.77
C ASN A 33 -3.33 -9.06 -10.16
N SER A 34 -2.23 -8.87 -9.45
CA SER A 34 -1.31 -7.77 -9.72
C SER A 34 -0.63 -7.92 -11.08
N VAL A 35 -0.79 -6.91 -11.95
CA VAL A 35 -0.14 -6.81 -13.25
C VAL A 35 0.83 -5.65 -13.23
N ILE A 36 2.10 -5.91 -13.55
CA ILE A 36 3.15 -4.90 -13.65
C ILE A 36 3.22 -4.36 -15.07
N SER A 37 3.38 -3.05 -15.21
CA SER A 37 3.53 -2.33 -16.48
C SER A 37 4.60 -1.24 -16.37
N ASN A 38 5.15 -0.78 -17.49
CA ASN A 38 6.07 0.36 -17.58
C ASN A 38 7.30 0.26 -16.66
N LEU A 39 7.89 -0.95 -16.55
CA LEU A 39 9.08 -1.19 -15.73
C LEU A 39 10.31 -0.50 -16.32
N VAL A 40 10.98 0.32 -15.50
CA VAL A 40 12.27 0.93 -15.76
C VAL A 40 13.25 0.49 -14.67
N ILE A 41 14.44 0.05 -15.06
CA ILE A 41 15.50 -0.37 -14.14
C ILE A 41 16.74 0.49 -14.39
N ASP A 42 17.26 1.08 -13.32
CA ASP A 42 18.57 1.72 -13.29
C ASP A 42 19.51 0.85 -12.45
N THR A 43 20.33 0.05 -13.14
CA THR A 43 21.25 -0.89 -12.49
C THR A 43 22.38 -0.19 -11.76
N GLU A 44 22.86 0.94 -12.29
CA GLU A 44 23.96 1.72 -11.69
C GLU A 44 23.51 2.37 -10.38
N ALA A 45 22.31 2.95 -10.38
CA ALA A 45 21.73 3.55 -9.17
C ALA A 45 21.08 2.52 -8.24
N ARG A 46 20.90 1.27 -8.69
CA ARG A 46 20.17 0.19 -8.00
C ARG A 46 18.75 0.63 -7.67
N LYS A 47 18.02 1.05 -8.69
CA LYS A 47 16.64 1.54 -8.60
C LYS A 47 15.74 0.90 -9.63
N ALA A 48 14.45 0.84 -9.33
CA ALA A 48 13.42 0.51 -10.29
C ALA A 48 12.23 1.45 -10.14
N ALA A 49 11.53 1.70 -11.25
CA ALA A 49 10.22 2.34 -11.26
C ALA A 49 9.26 1.49 -12.07
N LEU A 50 8.02 1.35 -11.62
CA LEU A 50 6.99 0.60 -12.34
C LEU A 50 5.60 1.12 -11.99
N THR A 51 4.64 0.85 -12.87
CA THR A 51 3.22 0.99 -12.57
C THR A 51 2.60 -0.39 -12.38
N SER A 52 1.56 -0.51 -11.56
CA SER A 52 0.81 -1.77 -11.46
C SER A 52 -0.67 -1.55 -11.25
N THR A 53 -1.47 -2.48 -11.76
CA THR A 53 -2.89 -2.60 -11.45
C THR A 53 -3.09 -3.86 -10.61
N SER A 54 -3.94 -3.80 -9.59
CA SER A 54 -4.26 -4.94 -8.73
C SER A 54 -5.73 -4.89 -8.31
N ASP A 55 -6.23 -6.00 -7.77
CA ASP A 55 -7.56 -6.06 -7.16
C ASP A 55 -7.45 -6.13 -5.63
N ILE A 56 -8.14 -5.24 -4.92
CA ILE A 56 -8.43 -5.41 -3.49
C ILE A 56 -9.63 -6.33 -3.38
N VAL A 57 -9.42 -7.55 -2.85
CA VAL A 57 -10.46 -8.57 -2.67
C VAL A 57 -10.78 -8.72 -1.19
N TYR A 58 -12.04 -8.48 -0.82
CA TYR A 58 -12.51 -8.57 0.57
C TYR A 58 -12.86 -10.01 0.94
N LYS A 59 -12.58 -10.42 2.18
CA LYS A 59 -12.81 -11.81 2.62
C LYS A 59 -14.28 -12.12 2.94
N GLU A 60 -15.08 -11.12 3.28
CA GLU A 60 -16.47 -11.30 3.71
C GLU A 60 -17.47 -11.48 2.53
N GLY A 61 -16.99 -11.48 1.28
CA GLY A 61 -17.85 -11.64 0.11
C GLY A 61 -17.07 -11.70 -1.21
N SER A 62 -17.79 -11.59 -2.32
CA SER A 62 -17.20 -11.56 -3.68
C SER A 62 -16.83 -10.15 -4.15
N ASP A 63 -16.90 -9.16 -3.26
CA ASP A 63 -16.61 -7.77 -3.61
C ASP A 63 -15.11 -7.56 -3.86
N SER A 64 -14.80 -6.86 -4.93
CA SER A 64 -13.46 -6.36 -5.20
C SER A 64 -13.48 -4.97 -5.81
N HIS A 65 -12.37 -4.25 -5.64
CA HIS A 65 -12.14 -2.96 -6.30
C HIS A 65 -10.74 -2.94 -6.93
N PRO A 66 -10.61 -2.44 -8.18
CA PRO A 66 -9.31 -2.27 -8.79
C PRO A 66 -8.56 -1.12 -8.11
N ILE A 67 -7.25 -1.25 -7.99
CA ILE A 67 -6.35 -0.21 -7.50
C ILE A 67 -5.16 -0.08 -8.44
N GLU A 68 -4.74 1.16 -8.67
CA GLU A 68 -3.58 1.49 -9.48
C GLU A 68 -2.47 2.06 -8.60
N PHE A 69 -1.23 1.69 -8.92
CA PHE A 69 -0.04 2.12 -8.22
C PHE A 69 1.04 2.60 -9.18
N SER A 70 1.81 3.60 -8.73
CA SER A 70 3.12 3.94 -9.24
C SER A 70 4.16 3.74 -8.14
N TRP A 71 5.18 2.94 -8.43
CA TRP A 71 6.20 2.54 -7.48
C TRP A 71 7.56 3.07 -7.90
N PHE A 72 8.34 3.48 -6.91
CA PHE A 72 9.77 3.69 -7.03
C PHE A 72 10.47 2.91 -5.92
N LEU A 73 11.41 2.06 -6.30
CA LEU A 73 12.10 1.14 -5.42
C LEU A 73 13.59 1.49 -5.44
N ASP A 74 14.16 1.71 -4.25
CA ASP A 74 15.61 1.71 -4.08
C ASP A 74 16.03 0.37 -3.47
N PHE A 75 17.09 -0.22 -4.02
CA PHE A 75 17.66 -1.46 -3.50
C PHE A 75 18.88 -1.21 -2.61
N ASN A 76 19.21 -2.19 -1.80
CA ASN A 76 20.48 -2.23 -1.06
C ASN A 76 21.67 -2.44 -2.00
N GLU A 77 22.88 -2.39 -1.45
CA GLU A 77 24.11 -2.40 -2.24
C GLU A 77 24.26 -3.66 -3.09
N ASP A 78 23.91 -4.84 -2.60
CA ASP A 78 23.96 -6.08 -3.41
C ASP A 78 22.73 -6.29 -4.31
N GLY A 79 21.74 -5.39 -4.26
CA GLY A 79 20.50 -5.47 -5.04
C GLY A 79 19.51 -6.55 -4.56
N SER A 80 19.81 -7.29 -3.49
CA SER A 80 18.99 -8.42 -3.04
C SER A 80 17.72 -8.01 -2.27
N LYS A 81 17.66 -6.78 -1.74
CA LYS A 81 16.55 -6.28 -0.92
C LYS A 81 16.16 -4.87 -1.30
N VAL A 82 14.86 -4.60 -1.28
CA VAL A 82 14.34 -3.23 -1.32
C VAL A 82 14.61 -2.57 0.04
N LYS A 83 15.27 -1.40 0.03
CA LYS A 83 15.54 -0.60 1.24
C LYS A 83 14.60 0.59 1.39
N LYS A 84 13.97 1.02 0.30
CA LYS A 84 13.01 2.13 0.29
C LYS A 84 11.97 1.90 -0.80
N VAL A 85 10.73 2.16 -0.44
CA VAL A 85 9.59 2.19 -1.35
C VAL A 85 9.02 3.60 -1.34
N ILE A 86 8.76 4.15 -2.53
CA ILE A 86 7.89 5.31 -2.70
C ILE A 86 6.71 4.82 -3.52
N GLU A 87 5.53 4.95 -2.93
CA GLU A 87 4.28 4.46 -3.48
C GLU A 87 3.33 5.65 -3.71
N PHE A 88 2.75 5.70 -4.89
CA PHE A 88 1.60 6.55 -5.18
C PHE A 88 0.46 5.64 -5.60
N CYS A 89 -0.70 5.81 -5.00
CA CYS A 89 -1.88 4.99 -5.25
C CYS A 89 -3.13 5.83 -5.43
N ASP A 90 -4.17 5.21 -5.99
CA ASP A 90 -5.49 5.82 -6.04
C ASP A 90 -6.05 6.03 -4.61
N LYS A 91 -6.14 7.29 -4.22
CA LYS A 91 -6.65 7.73 -2.92
C LYS A 91 -8.06 7.22 -2.67
N ASP A 92 -8.94 7.27 -3.66
CA ASP A 92 -10.37 7.01 -3.43
C ASP A 92 -10.59 5.53 -3.14
N THR A 93 -9.87 4.67 -3.85
CA THR A 93 -9.85 3.24 -3.59
C THR A 93 -9.26 2.91 -2.21
N VAL A 94 -8.19 3.59 -1.78
CA VAL A 94 -7.61 3.41 -0.43
C VAL A 94 -8.59 3.84 0.67
N LEU A 95 -9.31 4.95 0.49
CA LEU A 95 -10.31 5.39 1.46
C LEU A 95 -11.47 4.41 1.59
N LEU A 96 -11.91 3.82 0.47
CA LEU A 96 -12.94 2.79 0.45
C LEU A 96 -12.47 1.52 1.18
N MET A 97 -11.24 1.08 0.93
CA MET A 97 -10.62 -0.04 1.65
C MET A 97 -10.57 0.24 3.15
N HIS A 98 -10.05 1.41 3.56
CA HIS A 98 -9.90 1.76 4.96
C HIS A 98 -11.24 1.81 5.69
N ALA A 99 -12.29 2.34 5.07
CA ALA A 99 -13.64 2.35 5.64
C ALA A 99 -14.16 0.93 5.92
N ARG A 100 -13.86 -0.05 5.04
CA ARG A 100 -14.23 -1.45 5.27
C ARG A 100 -13.39 -2.10 6.36
N VAL A 101 -12.09 -1.80 6.42
CA VAL A 101 -11.21 -2.30 7.50
C VAL A 101 -11.72 -1.84 8.86
N GLU A 102 -12.09 -0.57 9.00
CA GLU A 102 -12.64 -0.03 10.25
C GLU A 102 -14.02 -0.63 10.60
N ALA A 103 -14.86 -0.91 9.61
CA ALA A 103 -16.16 -1.55 9.84
C ALA A 103 -16.05 -3.02 10.27
N GLY A 104 -15.03 -3.74 9.79
CA GLY A 104 -14.77 -5.15 10.12
C GLY A 104 -14.01 -5.38 11.43
N GLN A 105 -13.51 -4.33 12.08
CA GLN A 105 -12.85 -4.44 13.39
C GLN A 105 -13.90 -4.69 14.49
N PRO A 106 -13.69 -5.66 15.41
CA PRO A 106 -14.52 -5.79 16.59
C PRO A 106 -14.43 -4.49 17.41
N LYS A 107 -15.58 -3.87 17.70
CA LYS A 107 -15.63 -2.66 18.52
C LYS A 107 -15.01 -2.94 19.88
N GLU A 108 -13.96 -2.21 20.23
CA GLU A 108 -13.39 -2.25 21.59
C GLU A 108 -14.51 -1.91 22.60
N ALA A 109 -14.77 -2.83 23.54
CA ALA A 109 -15.70 -2.59 24.62
C ALA A 109 -15.13 -1.48 25.51
N LYS A 110 -15.86 -0.37 25.63
CA LYS A 110 -15.57 0.72 26.56
C LYS A 110 -15.65 0.26 28.01
#